data_AF-A0A7C3WRB2-F1
#
_entry.id   AF-A0A7C3WRB2-F1
#
_cell.length_a   1.000
_cell.length_b   1.000
_cell.length_c   1.000
_cell.angle_alpha   90.00
_cell.angle_beta   90.00
_cell.angle_gamma   90.00
#
_symmetry.space_group_name_H-M   'P 1'
#
loop_
_entity.id
_entity.type
_entity.pdbx_description
1 polymer ?
#
loop_
_entity_poly.entity_id
_entity_poly.type
_entity_poly.pdbx_seq_one_letter_code
_entity_poly.pdbx_strand_id
1 'polypeptide(L)'
;MSGIDQKADLRICHDGSNSLSQGDMTRLIIPGQPATKKNSQVARCVGGKPLVLQSKSYRAYEKMALKSLMEYQGERFSGSVEVTAHYWLKDNRRPDLNNLMAATADILEKAGVIRNDRDIVSWDGSRIMGVSHNPRVEIIITSMDRQLWREQES
;
A
#
# COMPACT_ATOMS: atom_id res chain seq x y z
N MET A 1 1.11 -43.14 10.66
CA MET A 1 -0.09 -42.32 10.39
C MET A 1 -0.02 -41.15 11.36
N SER A 2 0.54 -40.03 10.90
CA SER A 2 -0.20 -38.79 10.56
C SER A 2 -0.76 -38.10 11.81
N GLY A 3 -0.40 -36.87 12.17
CA GLY A 3 0.27 -35.83 11.42
C GLY A 3 0.90 -34.81 12.37
N ILE A 4 1.93 -34.15 11.84
CA ILE A 4 2.68 -33.08 12.49
C ILE A 4 1.86 -31.81 12.32
N ASP A 5 1.35 -31.28 13.43
CA ASP A 5 0.67 -30.00 13.52
C ASP A 5 1.73 -28.88 13.43
N GLN A 6 1.85 -28.28 12.25
CA GLN A 6 2.77 -27.15 12.01
C GLN A 6 2.08 -25.85 12.44
N LYS A 7 2.18 -25.49 13.72
CA LYS A 7 2.00 -24.10 14.16
C LYS A 7 3.32 -23.36 13.98
N ALA A 8 3.40 -22.51 12.96
CA ALA A 8 4.48 -21.56 12.79
C ALA A 8 4.38 -20.50 13.90
N ASP A 9 5.25 -20.66 14.89
CA ASP A 9 5.44 -19.80 16.04
C ASP A 9 6.10 -18.49 15.56
N LEU A 10 5.33 -17.40 15.54
CA LEU A 10 5.78 -16.08 15.12
C LEU A 10 6.65 -15.50 16.24
N ARG A 11 7.95 -15.82 16.24
CA ARG A 11 8.92 -15.26 17.19
C ARG A 11 9.14 -13.78 16.92
N ILE A 12 8.56 -12.94 17.76
CA ILE A 12 8.91 -11.53 17.90
C ILE A 12 10.29 -11.47 18.57
N CYS A 13 11.33 -11.17 17.80
CA CYS A 13 12.65 -10.88 18.32
C CYS A 13 12.68 -9.44 18.86
N HIS A 14 12.70 -9.27 20.18
CA HIS A 14 13.08 -8.00 20.80
C HIS A 14 14.60 -7.98 20.96
N ASP A 15 15.29 -7.21 20.12
CA ASP A 15 16.68 -6.79 20.36
C ASP A 15 16.65 -5.35 20.86
N GLY A 16 17.24 -5.14 22.04
CA GLY A 16 17.32 -3.85 22.70
C GLY A 16 18.69 -3.23 22.47
N SER A 17 18.74 -2.15 21.68
CA SER A 17 19.87 -1.19 21.62
C SER A 17 19.47 0.10 20.89
N ASN A 18 19.16 1.13 21.68
CA ASN A 18 19.37 2.58 21.49
C ASN A 18 18.87 3.37 20.24
N SER A 19 18.16 4.46 20.54
CA SER A 19 17.97 5.72 19.79
C SER A 19 17.33 5.70 18.40
N LEU A 20 16.00 5.80 18.39
CA LEU A 20 15.14 6.80 17.72
C LEU A 20 13.71 6.26 17.93
N SER A 21 12.77 7.12 18.33
CA SER A 21 11.37 6.78 18.58
C SER A 21 10.79 5.92 17.45
N GLN A 22 10.73 4.61 17.66
CA GLN A 22 10.31 3.64 16.67
C GLN A 22 8.79 3.64 16.65
N GLY A 23 8.21 4.42 15.74
CA GLY A 23 6.79 4.33 15.45
C GLY A 23 6.43 2.92 14.98
N ASP A 24 5.21 2.49 15.26
CA ASP A 24 4.73 1.17 14.88
C ASP A 24 4.86 0.96 13.37
N MET A 25 5.68 -0.02 12.99
CA MET A 25 5.98 -0.36 11.61
C MET A 25 5.19 -1.61 11.21
N THR A 26 4.36 -1.47 10.19
CA THR A 26 3.54 -2.53 9.62
C THR A 26 3.96 -2.80 8.18
N ARG A 27 4.18 -4.08 7.84
CA ARG A 27 4.42 -4.52 6.45
C ARG A 27 3.19 -5.22 5.89
N LEU A 28 2.72 -4.73 4.75
CA LEU A 28 1.60 -5.28 3.99
C LEU A 28 2.10 -5.75 2.61
N ILE A 29 1.50 -6.82 2.11
CA ILE A 29 1.77 -7.31 0.77
C ILE A 29 0.45 -7.42 0.03
N ILE A 30 0.32 -6.64 -1.04
CA ILE A 30 -0.82 -6.72 -1.95
C ILE A 30 -0.40 -7.59 -3.14
N PRO A 31 -0.93 -8.82 -3.29
CA PRO A 31 -0.66 -9.65 -4.44
C PRO A 31 -1.34 -9.08 -5.70
N GLY A 32 -0.72 -9.29 -6.86
CA GLY A 32 -1.30 -8.95 -8.16
C GLY A 32 -0.57 -7.82 -8.88
N GLN A 33 -0.94 -7.62 -10.15
CA GLN A 33 -0.32 -6.60 -10.99
C GLN A 33 -0.70 -5.20 -10.51
N PRO A 34 0.27 -4.37 -10.08
CA PRO A 34 -0.01 -2.99 -9.72
C PRO A 34 -0.59 -2.25 -10.94
N ALA A 35 -1.83 -1.80 -10.82
CA ALA A 35 -2.55 -1.12 -11.90
C ALA A 35 -2.74 0.35 -11.56
N THR A 36 -2.42 1.24 -12.51
CA THR A 36 -2.59 2.68 -12.31
C THR A 36 -3.96 3.19 -12.75
N LYS A 37 -4.47 4.19 -12.02
CA LYS A 37 -5.73 4.89 -12.28
C LYS A 37 -5.74 5.65 -13.61
N LYS A 38 -4.61 6.24 -14.02
CA LYS A 38 -4.50 7.11 -15.22
C LYS A 38 -4.35 6.38 -16.56
N ASN A 39 -3.59 5.28 -16.65
CA ASN A 39 -3.45 4.54 -17.93
C ASN A 39 -4.68 3.69 -18.29
N SER A 40 -5.75 3.80 -17.51
CA SER A 40 -6.91 2.93 -17.64
C SER A 40 -8.23 3.68 -17.40
N GLN A 41 -8.27 5.00 -17.63
CA GLN A 41 -9.54 5.73 -17.69
C GLN A 41 -10.24 5.43 -19.02
N VAL A 42 -11.43 4.86 -18.94
CA VAL A 42 -12.32 4.67 -20.09
C VAL A 42 -13.31 5.82 -20.07
N ALA A 43 -13.14 6.79 -20.97
CA ALA A 43 -14.18 7.78 -21.22
C ALA A 43 -15.33 7.09 -21.94
N ARG A 44 -16.51 7.03 -21.30
CA ARG A 44 -17.76 6.60 -21.92
C ARG A 44 -18.74 7.74 -21.94
N CYS A 45 -19.44 7.94 -23.06
CA CYS A 45 -20.60 8.81 -23.08
C CYS A 45 -21.84 8.04 -22.63
N VAL A 46 -22.44 8.44 -21.52
CA VAL A 46 -23.76 7.94 -21.09
C VAL A 46 -24.70 9.15 -21.05
N GLY A 47 -25.74 9.14 -21.88
CA GLY A 47 -26.70 10.26 -21.96
C GLY A 47 -26.09 11.60 -22.41
N GLY A 48 -25.09 11.58 -23.30
CA GLY A 48 -24.44 12.79 -23.83
C GLY A 48 -23.42 13.46 -22.91
N LYS A 49 -23.17 12.92 -21.71
CA LYS A 49 -22.14 13.42 -20.79
C LYS A 49 -20.93 12.46 -20.77
N PRO A 50 -19.69 12.98 -20.83
CA PRO A 50 -18.50 12.15 -20.68
C PRO A 50 -18.38 11.66 -19.23
N LEU A 51 -18.52 10.35 -19.04
CA LEU A 51 -18.29 9.66 -17.78
C LEU A 51 -16.90 9.00 -17.82
N VAL A 52 -16.00 9.47 -16.97
CA VAL A 52 -14.67 8.86 -16.81
C VAL A 52 -14.81 7.65 -15.91
N LEU A 53 -14.84 6.46 -16.50
CA LEU A 53 -14.92 5.19 -15.77
C LEU A 53 -13.53 4.63 -15.52
N GLN A 54 -13.33 4.10 -14.32
CA GLN A 54 -12.16 3.25 -14.01
C GLN A 54 -12.24 1.98 -14.87
N SER A 55 -11.13 1.58 -15.49
CA SER A 55 -11.06 0.34 -16.28
C SER A 55 -11.49 -0.89 -15.49
N LYS A 56 -11.92 -1.92 -16.23
CA LYS A 56 -12.21 -3.23 -15.67
C LYS A 56 -10.99 -3.85 -14.95
N SER A 57 -9.78 -3.63 -15.48
CA SER A 57 -8.53 -4.16 -14.89
C SER A 57 -8.22 -3.51 -13.54
N TYR A 58 -8.35 -2.19 -13.43
CA TYR A 58 -8.16 -1.48 -12.16
C TYR A 58 -9.17 -1.94 -11.11
N ARG A 59 -10.46 -2.04 -11.46
CA ARG A 59 -11.51 -2.47 -10.51
C ARG A 59 -11.32 -3.91 -10.05
N ALA A 60 -10.84 -4.80 -10.93
CA ALA A 60 -10.52 -6.18 -10.56
C ALA A 60 -9.33 -6.26 -9.59
N TYR A 61 -8.28 -5.47 -9.86
CA TYR A 61 -7.13 -5.36 -8.95
C TYR A 61 -7.53 -4.75 -7.61
N GLU A 62 -8.27 -3.64 -7.61
CA GLU A 62 -8.78 -2.98 -6.41
C GLU A 62 -9.62 -3.94 -5.56
N LYS A 63 -10.54 -4.70 -6.17
CA LYS A 63 -11.35 -5.69 -5.42
C LYS A 63 -10.49 -6.79 -4.79
N MET A 64 -9.45 -7.26 -5.49
CA MET A 64 -8.51 -8.25 -4.94
C MET A 64 -7.72 -7.66 -3.78
N ALA A 65 -7.16 -6.46 -3.97
CA ALA A 65 -6.37 -5.77 -2.97
C ALA A 65 -7.19 -5.47 -1.71
N LEU A 66 -8.42 -4.97 -1.88
CA LEU A 66 -9.33 -4.74 -0.77
C LEU A 66 -9.66 -6.03 -0.03
N LYS A 67 -9.87 -7.15 -0.73
CA LYS A 67 -10.11 -8.44 -0.07
C LYS A 67 -8.91 -8.85 0.79
N SER A 68 -7.69 -8.78 0.24
CA SER A 68 -6.46 -9.08 0.97
C SER A 68 -6.23 -8.16 2.17
N LEU A 69 -6.58 -6.89 2.05
CA LEU A 69 -6.46 -5.90 3.14
C LEU A 69 -7.62 -5.93 4.14
N MET A 70 -8.81 -6.40 3.77
CA MET A 70 -9.92 -6.61 4.71
C MET A 70 -9.71 -7.85 5.57
N GLU A 71 -9.04 -8.88 5.03
CA GLU A 71 -8.57 -10.05 5.78
C GLU A 71 -7.42 -9.69 6.75
N TYR A 72 -6.72 -8.58 6.49
CA TYR A 72 -5.72 -8.04 7.40
C TYR A 72 -6.39 -7.41 8.63
N GLN A 73 -6.24 -8.07 9.79
CA GLN A 73 -6.75 -7.58 11.08
C GLN A 73 -5.75 -6.72 11.87
N GLY A 74 -4.69 -6.24 11.22
CA GLY A 74 -3.67 -5.47 11.92
C GLY A 74 -4.07 -4.02 12.18
N GLU A 75 -3.05 -3.24 12.54
CA GLU A 75 -3.23 -1.89 13.05
C GLU A 75 -3.80 -0.93 12.01
N ARG A 76 -4.66 -0.03 12.50
CA ARG A 76 -5.27 1.04 11.71
C ARG A 76 -4.64 2.35 12.13
N PHE A 77 -4.09 3.08 11.18
CA PHE A 77 -3.36 4.31 11.45
C PHE A 77 -4.31 5.50 11.38
N SER A 78 -4.44 6.23 12.50
CA SER A 78 -5.27 7.44 12.62
C SER A 78 -4.46 8.74 12.71
N GLY A 79 -3.14 8.67 12.53
CA GLY A 79 -2.20 9.80 12.60
C GLY A 79 -1.34 9.91 11.34
N SER A 80 -0.36 10.80 11.38
CA SER A 80 0.61 10.95 10.29
C SER A 80 1.36 9.64 10.07
N VAL A 81 1.54 9.24 8.82
CA VAL A 81 2.26 8.01 8.47
C VAL A 81 3.28 8.26 7.37
N GLU A 82 4.36 7.52 7.43
CA GLU A 82 5.26 7.33 6.30
C GLU A 82 4.91 6.02 5.59
N VAL A 83 4.84 6.06 4.25
CA VAL A 83 4.49 4.90 3.43
C VAL A 83 5.57 4.65 2.38
N THR A 84 6.27 3.52 2.48
CA THR A 84 7.20 3.05 1.46
C THR A 84 6.54 1.95 0.63
N ALA A 85 6.47 2.14 -0.70
CA ALA A 85 5.90 1.16 -1.61
C ALA A 85 6.94 0.63 -2.62
N HIS A 86 7.16 -0.68 -2.60
CA HIS A 86 8.00 -1.39 -3.57
C HIS A 86 7.14 -2.14 -4.57
N TYR A 87 7.20 -1.70 -5.84
CA TYR A 87 6.37 -2.25 -6.91
C TYR A 87 7.12 -3.31 -7.72
N TRP A 88 6.61 -4.53 -7.71
CA TRP A 88 7.05 -5.63 -8.57
C TRP A 88 6.03 -5.84 -9.70
N LEU A 89 6.45 -5.65 -10.94
CA LEU A 89 5.58 -5.66 -12.12
C LEU A 89 5.67 -6.99 -12.87
N LYS A 90 4.60 -7.41 -13.55
CA LYS A 90 4.57 -8.59 -14.41
C LYS A 90 5.34 -8.39 -15.72
N ASP A 91 5.29 -7.18 -16.27
CA ASP A 91 5.90 -6.84 -17.54
C ASP A 91 6.72 -5.55 -17.42
N ASN A 92 7.57 -5.29 -18.42
CA ASN A 92 8.39 -4.07 -18.48
C ASN A 92 7.59 -2.85 -18.94
N ARG A 93 6.25 -2.88 -18.84
CA ARG A 93 5.48 -1.66 -18.93
C ARG A 93 5.94 -0.78 -17.78
N ARG A 94 6.29 0.47 -18.07
CA ARG A 94 6.75 1.45 -17.09
C ARG A 94 5.60 2.39 -16.76
N PRO A 95 4.66 2.00 -15.87
CA PRO A 95 3.70 2.95 -15.33
C PRO A 95 4.44 4.01 -14.51
N ASP A 96 3.90 5.23 -14.45
CA ASP A 96 4.47 6.27 -13.60
C ASP A 96 4.37 5.89 -12.12
N LEU A 97 5.47 6.06 -11.40
CA LEU A 97 5.54 5.81 -9.95
C LEU A 97 4.45 6.60 -9.20
N ASN A 98 4.27 7.88 -9.53
CA ASN A 98 3.24 8.72 -8.90
C ASN A 98 1.82 8.18 -9.11
N ASN A 99 1.56 7.58 -10.27
CA ASN A 99 0.25 6.99 -10.56
C ASN A 99 0.05 5.68 -9.79
N LEU A 100 1.12 4.95 -9.48
CA LEU A 100 1.09 3.75 -8.63
C LEU A 100 0.92 4.12 -7.15
N MET A 101 1.62 5.16 -6.68
CA MET A 101 1.49 5.67 -5.31
C MET A 101 0.07 6.19 -5.05
N ALA A 102 -0.48 6.99 -5.95
CA ALA A 102 -1.87 7.47 -5.84
C ALA A 102 -2.89 6.31 -5.81
N ALA A 103 -2.69 5.27 -6.65
CA ALA A 103 -3.54 4.08 -6.61
C ALA A 103 -3.40 3.29 -5.29
N THR A 104 -2.19 3.27 -4.73
CA THR A 104 -1.92 2.59 -3.45
C THR A 104 -2.59 3.33 -2.30
N ALA A 105 -2.50 4.66 -2.27
CA ALA A 105 -3.19 5.51 -1.29
C ALA A 105 -4.71 5.30 -1.30
N ASP A 106 -5.34 5.37 -2.50
CA ASP A 106 -6.77 5.11 -2.68
C ASP A 106 -7.18 3.74 -2.11
N ILE A 107 -6.36 2.70 -2.33
CA ILE A 107 -6.64 1.34 -1.86
C ILE A 107 -6.53 1.24 -0.33
N LEU A 108 -5.48 1.84 0.26
CA LEU A 108 -5.27 1.83 1.71
C LEU A 108 -6.39 2.56 2.46
N GLU A 109 -6.84 3.70 1.92
CA GLU A 109 -7.97 4.47 2.47
C GLU A 109 -9.27 3.65 2.38
N LYS A 110 -9.58 3.07 1.21
CA LYS A 110 -10.78 2.25 1.02
C LYS A 110 -10.79 0.98 1.86
N ALA A 111 -9.62 0.39 2.13
CA ALA A 111 -9.48 -0.74 3.03
C ALA A 111 -9.64 -0.35 4.50
N GLY A 112 -9.56 0.95 4.83
CA GLY A 112 -9.59 1.46 6.19
C GLY A 112 -8.32 1.19 6.98
N VAL A 113 -7.18 0.98 6.29
CA VAL A 113 -5.84 0.88 6.89
C VAL A 113 -5.37 2.25 7.34
N ILE A 114 -5.56 3.25 6.48
CA ILE A 114 -5.41 4.68 6.81
C ILE A 114 -6.77 5.35 6.74
N ARG A 115 -6.98 6.39 7.55
CA ARG A 115 -8.24 7.13 7.55
C ARG A 115 -8.38 8.06 6.34
N ASN A 116 -7.28 8.69 5.92
CA ASN A 116 -7.28 9.62 4.79
C ASN A 116 -5.90 9.58 4.10
N ASP A 117 -5.86 9.71 2.77
CA ASP A 117 -4.61 9.77 2.02
C ASP A 117 -3.72 10.96 2.42
N ARG A 118 -4.31 12.05 2.92
CA ARG A 118 -3.60 13.22 3.47
C ARG A 118 -2.80 12.94 4.74
N ASP A 119 -3.10 11.85 5.44
CA ASP A 119 -2.34 11.45 6.62
C ASP A 119 -0.96 10.89 6.21
N ILE A 120 -0.73 10.59 4.93
CA ILE A 120 0.59 10.17 4.41
C ILE A 120 1.48 11.40 4.21
N VAL A 121 2.44 11.58 5.10
CA VAL A 121 3.35 12.74 5.11
C VAL A 121 4.65 12.50 4.34
N SER A 122 5.02 11.23 4.13
CA SER A 122 6.25 10.81 3.46
C SER A 122 6.00 9.57 2.63
N TRP A 123 6.62 9.52 1.44
CA TRP A 123 6.67 8.36 0.55
C TRP A 123 8.08 7.80 0.39
N ASP A 124 8.98 8.15 1.31
CA ASP A 124 10.41 7.91 1.13
C ASP A 124 10.73 6.43 0.88
N GLY A 125 11.71 6.18 0.01
CA GLY A 125 12.10 4.85 -0.43
C GLY A 125 11.19 4.17 -1.47
N SER A 126 10.01 4.73 -1.79
CA SER A 126 9.09 4.15 -2.76
C SER A 126 9.69 4.08 -4.16
N ARG A 127 9.66 2.89 -4.79
CA ARG A 127 10.27 2.69 -6.13
C ARG A 127 9.71 1.47 -6.87
N ILE A 128 9.91 1.47 -8.18
CA ILE A 128 9.67 0.30 -9.03
C ILE A 128 10.90 -0.61 -8.92
N MET A 129 10.71 -1.81 -8.37
CA MET A 129 11.79 -2.79 -8.17
C MET A 129 12.15 -3.52 -9.47
N GLY A 130 11.23 -3.59 -10.43
CA GLY A 130 11.43 -4.20 -11.73
C GLY A 130 10.39 -5.25 -12.06
N VAL A 131 10.75 -6.17 -12.96
CA VAL A 131 9.87 -7.24 -13.44
C VAL A 131 10.05 -8.49 -12.58
N SER A 132 8.95 -9.09 -12.13
CA SER A 132 8.90 -10.33 -11.36
C SER A 132 7.79 -11.25 -11.87
N HIS A 133 8.04 -12.56 -11.79
CA HIS A 133 7.03 -13.58 -12.06
C HIS A 133 5.85 -13.52 -11.07
N ASN A 134 6.07 -12.96 -9.88
CA ASN A 134 5.08 -12.79 -8.83
C ASN A 134 4.83 -11.29 -8.61
N PRO A 135 4.01 -10.63 -9.46
CA PRO A 135 3.73 -9.22 -9.34
C PRO A 135 3.00 -8.94 -8.02
N ARG A 136 3.46 -7.91 -7.32
CA ARG A 136 2.96 -7.53 -6.00
C ARG A 136 3.41 -6.12 -5.63
N VAL A 137 2.73 -5.53 -4.67
CA VAL A 137 3.20 -4.32 -3.97
C VAL A 137 3.54 -4.72 -2.55
N GLU A 138 4.77 -4.42 -2.15
CA GLU A 138 5.17 -4.51 -0.75
C GLU A 138 5.10 -3.10 -0.17
N ILE A 139 4.24 -2.92 0.82
CA ILE A 139 3.97 -1.63 1.46
C ILE A 139 4.48 -1.71 2.89
N ILE A 140 5.26 -0.73 3.29
CA ILE A 140 5.71 -0.54 4.66
C ILE A 140 5.07 0.75 5.13
N ILE A 141 4.32 0.69 6.22
CA ILE A 141 3.68 1.84 6.85
C ILE A 141 4.31 2.01 8.22
N THR A 142 4.81 3.21 8.49
CA THR A 142 5.39 3.57 9.78
C THR A 142 4.55 4.69 10.38
N SER A 143 4.03 4.47 11.58
CA SER A 143 3.35 5.53 12.34
C SER A 143 4.33 6.64 12.68
N MET A 144 3.97 7.89 12.40
CA MET A 144 4.72 9.05 12.85
C MET A 144 3.96 9.72 13.99
N ASP A 145 4.51 9.63 15.19
CA ASP A 145 3.93 10.33 16.32
C ASP A 145 4.04 11.85 16.12
N ARG A 146 2.94 12.55 16.42
CA ARG A 146 2.71 13.95 16.06
C ARG A 146 3.70 14.92 16.74
N GLN A 147 4.42 14.48 17.77
CA GLN A 147 5.38 15.31 18.52
C GLN A 147 6.62 15.71 17.72
N LEU A 148 7.02 14.97 16.68
CA LEU A 148 8.27 15.23 15.96
C LEU A 148 8.17 16.25 14.82
N TRP A 149 6.96 16.63 14.39
CA TRP A 149 6.78 17.53 13.25
C TRP A 149 6.94 19.02 13.61
N ARG A 150 6.87 19.39 14.90
CA ARG A 150 7.02 20.79 15.35
C ARG A 150 8.46 21.24 15.55
N GLU A 151 9.44 20.33 15.56
CA GLU A 151 10.83 20.67 15.88
C GLU A 151 11.71 20.94 14.65
N GLN A 152 11.18 20.82 13.43
CA GLN A 152 11.92 21.05 12.18
C GLN A 152 11.83 22.51 11.67
N GLU A 153 11.19 23.42 12.41
CA GLU A 153 11.01 24.84 12.05
C GLU A 153 11.67 25.82 13.05
N SER A 154 12.77 25.46 13.73
CA SER A 154 13.55 26.41 14.56
C SER A 154 15.00 26.53 14.14
#